data_AF-K7RJ85-F1
#
_entry.id   AF-K7RJ85-F1
#
_cell.length_a   1.000
_cell.length_b   1.000
_cell.length_c   1.000
_cell.angle_alpha   90.00
_cell.angle_beta   90.00
_cell.angle_gamma   90.00
#
_symmetry.space_group_name_H-M   'P 1'
#
loop_
_entity.id
_entity.type
_entity.pdbx_description
1 polymer ?
#
loop_
_entity_poly.entity_id
_entity_poly.type
_entity_poly.pdbx_seq_one_letter_code
_entity_poly.pdbx_strand_id
1 'polypeptide(L)'
;MWAIKGIPLLLFALPAVALEINLSPSGLPKPVFPLPLPERAVEVASPVRKGWILYEVKPGDTLSALAARYRVDPKHILWSSGLTSDRLYPGQRLLIPLVGVEERPRRVPPGVEVYRVRPGDTLDTLSKRFGLTPLELISANPSLESLDRLVAGSVLYVPRGAKGLLLTLGEGETLVDLASRFGLSPVKVAKANGVENPAELRPGDLVLLPGIQAKTTYQNLLAKQEAERRARLEAERRRQEELRRLAEERRRQQALAQAQARRQQAQVARPQVRRVSYQEGGMRWPLSGFRITTYFGQRGAFQRYHTGIDLAAPYGTPIVAAKSGQVEVAGWSSVGYGFHVILDHGGGVETLYAHMSRIAVRPGEWVEAGEVIGYVGSTGWSTGPHLHFEVRVGGVARNPLSYLP
;
A
#
# COMPACT_ATOMS: atom_id res chain seq x y z
N MET A 1 -29.43 65.08 29.89
CA MET A 1 -29.81 64.07 30.89
C MET A 1 -28.91 62.86 30.70
N TRP A 2 -28.15 62.52 31.75
CA TRP A 2 -27.41 61.27 31.96
C TRP A 2 -26.18 61.00 31.06
N ALA A 3 -25.07 61.60 31.50
CA ALA A 3 -23.71 61.09 31.33
C ALA A 3 -23.47 59.87 32.24
N ILE A 4 -22.48 59.03 31.93
CA ILE A 4 -21.52 58.35 32.85
C ILE A 4 -20.53 57.58 31.94
N LYS A 5 -19.30 58.11 31.78
CA LYS A 5 -18.03 57.65 32.38
C LYS A 5 -17.66 56.22 31.95
N GLY A 6 -16.54 55.98 31.28
CA GLY A 6 -15.20 56.45 31.65
C GLY A 6 -14.43 55.26 32.21
N ILE A 7 -13.68 54.60 31.34
CA ILE A 7 -12.80 53.46 31.62
C ILE A 7 -11.55 53.97 32.36
N PRO A 8 -11.10 53.33 33.46
CA PRO A 8 -9.71 53.41 33.89
C PRO A 8 -8.95 52.11 33.62
N LEU A 9 -7.78 52.28 33.00
CA LEU A 9 -6.64 51.37 32.98
C LEU A 9 -6.04 51.20 34.39
N LEU A 10 -5.52 50.01 34.72
CA LEU A 10 -4.17 49.79 35.30
C LEU A 10 -3.96 48.26 35.47
N LEU A 11 -3.19 47.63 34.58
CA LEU A 11 -1.75 47.33 34.70
C LEU A 11 -1.42 46.31 35.81
N PHE A 12 -1.11 45.07 35.44
CA PHE A 12 -0.08 44.27 36.12
C PHE A 12 0.64 43.35 35.13
N ALA A 13 1.96 43.38 35.24
CA ALA A 13 2.95 42.81 34.35
C ALA A 13 2.94 41.27 34.31
N LEU A 14 3.15 40.73 33.11
CA LEU A 14 3.50 39.32 32.88
C LEU A 14 5.01 39.14 33.11
N PRO A 15 5.46 38.16 33.93
CA PRO A 15 6.82 37.68 33.82
C PRO A 15 6.91 36.52 32.82
N ALA A 16 7.93 36.63 31.97
CA ALA A 16 8.37 35.62 31.03
C ALA A 16 8.81 34.33 31.74
N VAL A 17 8.45 33.18 31.16
CA VAL A 17 9.24 31.95 31.32
C VAL A 17 9.41 31.33 29.93
N ALA A 18 10.68 31.06 29.63
CA ALA A 18 11.19 30.60 28.36
C ALA A 18 10.51 29.31 27.89
N LEU A 19 10.20 29.30 26.60
CA LEU A 19 9.87 28.11 25.83
C LEU A 19 11.17 27.33 25.62
N GLU A 20 11.44 26.32 26.44
CA GLU A 20 12.36 25.26 26.06
C GLU A 20 11.60 24.08 25.45
N ILE A 21 11.99 23.86 24.21
CA ILE A 21 11.53 22.89 23.24
C ILE A 21 11.95 21.50 23.74
N ASN A 22 11.01 20.57 23.91
CA ASN A 22 11.35 19.15 23.88
C ASN A 22 10.43 18.43 22.89
N LEU A 23 10.99 18.18 21.71
CA LEU A 23 10.37 17.49 20.58
C LEU A 23 10.22 16.00 20.92
N SER A 24 8.98 15.49 20.87
CA SER A 24 8.70 14.05 20.86
C SER A 24 8.18 13.65 19.48
N PRO A 25 8.89 12.80 18.69
CA PRO A 25 8.55 12.52 17.31
C PRO A 25 7.66 11.27 17.21
N SER A 26 6.35 11.39 17.45
CA SER A 26 5.30 10.51 16.90
C SER A 26 3.98 10.72 17.65
N GLY A 27 3.04 11.47 17.07
CA GLY A 27 1.68 11.65 17.58
C GLY A 27 0.81 10.41 17.43
N LEU A 28 1.02 9.37 18.24
CA LEU A 28 0.07 8.27 18.44
C LEU A 28 -0.20 8.08 19.95
N PRO A 29 -1.46 7.89 20.37
CA PRO A 29 -1.77 7.61 21.76
C PRO A 29 -1.21 6.23 22.17
N LYS A 30 -0.48 6.18 23.28
CA LYS A 30 -0.07 4.94 23.93
C LYS A 30 -1.30 4.25 24.53
N PRO A 31 -1.49 2.92 24.40
CA PRO A 31 -2.51 2.23 25.15
C PRO A 31 -2.16 2.27 26.64
N VAL A 32 -3.01 2.95 27.41
CA VAL A 32 -3.01 2.87 28.87
C VAL A 32 -3.59 1.51 29.24
N PHE A 33 -2.75 0.56 29.61
CA PHE A 33 -3.20 -0.61 30.36
C PHE A 33 -3.44 -0.18 31.81
N PRO A 34 -4.66 -0.28 32.36
CA PRO A 34 -4.80 -0.24 33.80
C PRO A 34 -4.20 -1.53 34.41
N LEU A 35 -3.46 -1.31 35.50
CA LEU A 35 -2.67 -2.20 36.34
C LEU A 35 -3.28 -3.60 36.65
N PRO A 36 -2.43 -4.58 37.02
CA PRO A 36 -2.83 -5.98 37.18
C PRO A 36 -3.85 -6.15 38.31
N LEU A 37 -4.89 -6.92 38.04
CA LEU A 37 -5.84 -7.35 39.07
C LEU A 37 -5.10 -8.21 40.12
N PRO A 38 -5.35 -8.02 41.42
CA PRO A 38 -4.69 -8.79 42.46
C PRO A 38 -5.03 -10.29 42.34
N GLU A 39 -4.00 -11.13 42.43
CA GLU A 39 -4.13 -12.56 42.73
C GLU A 39 -4.81 -12.72 44.09
N ARG A 40 -6.14 -12.88 44.07
CA ARG A 40 -6.86 -13.62 45.09
C ARG A 40 -7.86 -14.52 44.38
N ALA A 41 -7.56 -15.81 44.44
CA ALA A 41 -8.53 -16.87 44.21
C ALA A 41 -9.76 -16.60 45.09
N VAL A 42 -10.86 -16.19 44.47
CA VAL A 42 -12.19 -16.49 44.99
C VAL A 42 -12.67 -17.65 44.15
N GLU A 43 -12.46 -18.86 44.64
CA GLU A 43 -13.35 -19.95 44.26
C GLU A 43 -14.75 -19.51 44.67
N VAL A 44 -15.57 -19.12 43.69
CA VAL A 44 -17.01 -19.20 43.87
C VAL A 44 -17.33 -20.69 43.78
N ALA A 45 -17.07 -21.41 44.86
CA ALA A 45 -17.77 -22.65 45.13
C ALA A 45 -19.25 -22.24 45.19
N SER A 46 -19.97 -22.44 44.08
CA SER A 46 -21.42 -22.44 44.13
C SER A 46 -21.78 -23.47 45.20
N PRO A 47 -22.48 -23.12 46.29
CA PRO A 47 -22.88 -24.12 47.25
C PRO A 47 -23.73 -25.13 46.49
N VAL A 48 -23.24 -26.37 46.41
CA VAL A 48 -24.03 -27.51 45.96
C VAL A 48 -25.28 -27.49 46.81
N ARG A 49 -26.42 -27.09 46.24
CA ARG A 49 -27.69 -27.13 46.95
C ARG A 49 -28.07 -28.59 47.10
N LYS A 50 -27.52 -29.28 48.10
CA LYS A 50 -28.03 -30.57 48.57
C LYS A 50 -29.40 -30.29 49.16
N GLY A 51 -30.44 -30.66 48.44
CA GLY A 51 -31.82 -30.41 48.83
C GLY A 51 -32.80 -31.22 48.01
N TRP A 52 -34.06 -31.20 48.41
CA TRP A 52 -35.15 -31.86 47.72
C TRP A 52 -36.08 -30.82 47.14
N ILE A 53 -36.48 -30.96 45.87
CA ILE A 53 -37.66 -30.29 45.36
C ILE A 53 -38.84 -31.25 45.55
N LEU A 54 -39.85 -30.79 46.28
CA LEU A 54 -41.14 -31.46 46.29
C LEU A 54 -41.92 -31.00 45.05
N TYR A 55 -42.13 -31.92 44.11
CA TYR A 55 -42.81 -31.65 42.85
C TYR A 55 -44.14 -32.41 42.79
N GLU A 56 -45.22 -31.73 42.41
CA GLU A 56 -46.52 -32.34 42.20
C GLU A 56 -46.71 -32.68 40.72
N VAL A 57 -46.90 -33.98 40.43
CA VAL A 57 -47.05 -34.51 39.07
C VAL A 57 -48.26 -33.89 38.40
N LYS A 58 -48.07 -33.33 37.20
CA LYS A 58 -49.14 -32.77 36.38
C LYS A 58 -49.64 -33.80 35.35
N PRO A 59 -50.87 -33.66 34.84
CA PRO A 59 -51.35 -34.48 33.73
C PRO A 59 -50.39 -34.41 32.53
N GLY A 60 -49.88 -35.57 32.10
CA GLY A 60 -48.93 -35.69 31.00
C GLY A 60 -47.45 -35.71 31.41
N ASP A 61 -47.11 -35.53 32.68
CA ASP A 61 -45.75 -35.69 33.16
C ASP A 61 -45.31 -37.15 33.09
N THR A 62 -44.08 -37.38 32.61
CA THR A 62 -43.42 -38.69 32.67
C THR A 62 -42.17 -38.60 33.53
N LEU A 63 -41.80 -39.72 34.17
CA LEU A 63 -40.62 -39.76 35.02
C LEU A 63 -39.35 -39.38 34.23
N SER A 64 -39.21 -39.84 32.99
CA SER A 64 -38.09 -39.51 32.10
C SER A 64 -38.04 -38.02 31.75
N ALA A 65 -39.18 -37.39 31.48
CA ALA A 65 -39.24 -35.96 31.17
C ALA A 65 -38.90 -35.10 32.39
N LEU A 66 -39.38 -35.49 33.58
CA LEU A 66 -39.04 -34.82 34.84
C LEU A 66 -37.56 -35.02 35.19
N ALA A 67 -37.04 -36.24 35.07
CA ALA A 67 -35.62 -36.56 35.27
C ALA A 67 -34.70 -35.71 34.38
N ALA A 68 -35.01 -35.63 33.08
CA ALA A 68 -34.27 -34.78 32.14
C ALA A 68 -34.37 -33.29 32.49
N ARG A 69 -35.56 -32.81 32.85
CA ARG A 69 -35.82 -31.41 33.23
C ARG A 69 -34.99 -30.98 34.44
N TYR A 70 -34.86 -31.85 35.44
CA TYR A 70 -34.12 -31.55 36.67
C TYR A 70 -32.67 -32.06 36.66
N ARG A 71 -32.23 -32.69 35.55
CA ARG A 71 -30.89 -33.29 35.38
C ARG A 71 -30.54 -34.32 36.46
N VAL A 72 -31.50 -35.19 36.75
CA VAL A 72 -31.38 -36.26 37.76
C VAL A 72 -31.65 -37.60 37.10
N ASP A 73 -30.97 -38.67 37.52
CA ASP A 73 -31.32 -40.02 37.07
C ASP A 73 -32.76 -40.39 37.51
N PRO A 74 -33.61 -40.93 36.61
CA PRO A 74 -34.97 -41.36 36.96
C PRO A 74 -35.03 -42.28 38.19
N LYS A 75 -34.02 -43.14 38.39
CA LYS A 75 -33.94 -44.07 39.53
C LYS A 75 -33.77 -43.33 40.86
N HIS A 76 -33.08 -42.20 40.86
CA HIS A 76 -32.93 -41.39 42.07
C HIS A 76 -34.25 -40.74 42.46
N ILE A 77 -35.08 -40.29 41.50
CA ILE A 77 -36.42 -39.77 41.79
C ILE A 77 -37.32 -40.88 42.35
N LEU A 78 -37.26 -42.09 41.79
CA LEU A 78 -38.01 -43.26 42.27
C LEU A 78 -37.66 -43.60 43.72
N TRP A 79 -36.37 -43.85 43.99
CA TRP A 79 -35.90 -44.23 45.32
C TRP A 79 -36.26 -43.18 46.37
N SER A 80 -36.07 -41.91 46.03
CA SER A 80 -36.29 -40.79 46.94
C SER A 80 -37.76 -40.50 47.23
N SER A 81 -38.62 -40.79 46.26
CA SER A 81 -40.07 -40.66 46.39
C SER A 81 -40.73 -41.94 46.92
N GLY A 82 -39.94 -42.98 47.24
CA GLY A 82 -40.44 -44.28 47.73
C GLY A 82 -41.20 -45.09 46.67
N LEU A 83 -40.95 -44.84 45.38
CA LEU A 83 -41.66 -45.47 44.27
C LEU A 83 -40.89 -46.67 43.72
N THR A 84 -41.63 -47.72 43.37
CA THR A 84 -41.11 -48.96 42.79
C THR A 84 -41.36 -49.08 41.27
N SER A 85 -42.15 -48.16 40.69
CA SER A 85 -42.41 -48.11 39.24
C SER A 85 -42.39 -46.68 38.71
N ASP A 86 -42.14 -46.54 37.41
CA ASP A 86 -42.03 -45.27 36.68
C ASP A 86 -43.39 -44.65 36.28
N ARG A 87 -44.49 -45.31 36.63
CA ARG A 87 -45.85 -44.82 36.39
C ARG A 87 -46.20 -43.72 37.39
N LEU A 88 -46.48 -42.53 36.86
CA LEU A 88 -46.84 -41.35 37.65
C LEU A 88 -48.33 -41.03 37.52
N TYR A 89 -48.94 -40.58 38.62
CA TYR A 89 -50.34 -40.15 38.67
C TYR A 89 -50.42 -38.64 38.92
N PRO A 90 -51.30 -37.89 38.23
CA PRO A 90 -51.49 -36.47 38.52
C PRO A 90 -51.84 -36.22 39.99
N GLY A 91 -51.21 -35.21 40.60
CA GLY A 91 -51.32 -34.89 42.04
C GLY A 91 -50.35 -35.68 42.93
N GLN A 92 -49.63 -36.67 42.40
CA GLN A 92 -48.62 -37.41 43.14
C GLN A 92 -47.42 -36.51 43.47
N ARG A 93 -46.94 -36.56 44.72
CA ARG A 93 -45.78 -35.78 45.16
C ARG A 93 -44.50 -36.59 44.98
N LEU A 94 -43.54 -36.01 44.27
CA LEU A 94 -42.21 -36.56 44.04
C LEU A 94 -41.18 -35.74 44.80
N LEU A 95 -40.26 -36.44 45.46
CA LEU A 95 -39.04 -35.88 46.01
C LEU A 95 -37.97 -35.98 44.93
N ILE A 96 -37.72 -34.86 44.25
CA ILE A 96 -36.69 -34.76 43.23
C ILE A 96 -35.41 -34.31 43.92
N PRO A 97 -34.37 -35.16 44.02
CA PRO A 97 -33.12 -34.74 44.64
C PRO A 97 -32.47 -33.70 43.75
N LEU A 98 -32.23 -32.51 44.31
CA LEU A 98 -31.17 -31.64 43.82
C LEU A 98 -29.86 -32.25 44.29
N VAL A 99 -29.48 -33.37 43.67
CA VAL A 99 -28.06 -33.66 43.53
C VAL A 99 -27.57 -32.59 42.58
N GLY A 100 -26.77 -31.63 43.09
CA GLY A 100 -25.81 -31.00 42.19
C GLY A 100 -25.13 -32.17 41.51
N VAL A 101 -25.32 -32.30 40.20
CA VAL A 101 -24.62 -33.30 39.40
C VAL A 101 -23.19 -33.14 39.85
N GLU A 102 -22.67 -34.12 40.61
CA GLU A 102 -21.24 -34.13 40.87
C GLU A 102 -20.69 -34.15 39.46
N GLU A 103 -20.14 -33.02 39.01
CA GLU A 103 -19.34 -32.94 37.80
C GLU A 103 -18.13 -33.80 38.12
N ARG A 104 -18.33 -35.12 38.03
CA ARG A 104 -17.27 -36.07 38.25
C ARG A 104 -16.24 -35.68 37.22
N PRO A 105 -15.01 -35.40 37.63
CA PRO A 105 -13.97 -35.00 36.69
C PRO A 105 -13.92 -36.09 35.61
N ARG A 106 -14.02 -35.67 34.35
CA ARG A 106 -14.02 -36.56 33.18
C ARG A 106 -12.88 -37.56 33.34
N ARG A 107 -13.17 -38.86 33.20
CA ARG A 107 -12.11 -39.86 33.30
C ARG A 107 -11.16 -39.68 32.13
N VAL A 108 -9.87 -39.55 32.45
CA VAL A 108 -8.79 -39.51 31.47
C VAL A 108 -8.09 -40.88 31.48
N PRO A 109 -7.84 -41.51 30.33
CA PRO A 109 -7.11 -42.77 30.26
C PRO A 109 -5.71 -42.68 30.91
N PRO A 110 -5.21 -43.78 31.49
CA PRO A 110 -3.86 -43.81 32.07
C PRO A 110 -2.80 -43.50 31.01
N GLY A 111 -1.82 -42.67 31.37
CA GLY A 111 -0.75 -42.25 30.47
C GLY A 111 -1.13 -41.11 29.52
N VAL A 112 -2.29 -40.49 29.68
CA VAL A 112 -2.64 -39.24 28.99
C VAL A 112 -2.52 -38.08 29.98
N GLU A 113 -1.66 -37.13 29.65
CA GLU A 113 -1.43 -35.91 30.43
C GLU A 113 -2.32 -34.77 29.92
N VAL A 114 -2.93 -34.01 30.83
CA VAL A 114 -3.77 -32.85 30.48
C VAL A 114 -2.91 -31.60 30.49
N TYR A 115 -2.68 -31.01 29.33
CA TYR A 115 -1.89 -29.79 29.17
C TYR A 115 -2.81 -28.61 28.85
N ARG A 116 -2.61 -27.46 29.53
CA ARG A 116 -3.29 -26.21 29.15
C ARG A 116 -2.42 -25.42 28.18
N VAL A 117 -2.96 -25.17 27.00
CA VAL A 117 -2.30 -24.42 25.93
C VAL A 117 -1.95 -23.02 26.43
N ARG A 118 -0.70 -22.61 26.27
CA ARG A 118 -0.21 -21.27 26.60
C ARG A 118 -0.21 -20.40 25.34
N PRO A 119 -0.28 -19.06 25.49
CA PRO A 119 -0.10 -18.16 24.36
C PRO A 119 1.22 -18.44 23.63
N GLY A 120 1.16 -18.63 22.31
CA GLY A 120 2.32 -18.94 21.48
C GLY A 120 2.62 -20.44 21.30
N ASP A 121 1.92 -21.32 22.01
CA ASP A 121 2.04 -22.76 21.79
C ASP A 121 1.49 -23.13 20.40
N THR A 122 2.21 -24.00 19.69
CA THR A 122 1.81 -24.60 18.41
C THR A 122 1.90 -26.11 18.49
N LEU A 123 1.26 -26.85 17.59
CA LEU A 123 1.40 -28.31 17.60
C LEU A 123 2.85 -28.73 17.38
N ASP A 124 3.59 -28.07 16.48
CA ASP A 124 5.00 -28.39 16.24
C ASP A 124 5.88 -28.20 17.48
N THR A 125 5.71 -27.08 18.18
CA THR A 125 6.50 -26.78 19.39
C THR A 125 6.15 -27.73 20.53
N LEU A 126 4.87 -28.02 20.73
CA LEU A 126 4.41 -28.96 21.76
C LEU A 126 4.81 -30.41 21.43
N SER A 127 4.68 -30.84 20.18
CA SER A 127 5.14 -32.15 19.72
C SER A 127 6.62 -32.36 20.03
N LYS A 128 7.48 -31.40 19.68
CA LYS A 128 8.92 -31.46 20.00
C LYS A 128 9.18 -31.48 21.50
N ARG A 129 8.49 -30.63 22.26
CA ARG A 129 8.63 -30.55 23.72
C ARG A 129 8.28 -31.86 24.43
N PHE A 130 7.24 -32.55 23.95
CA PHE A 130 6.76 -33.79 24.56
C PHE A 130 7.34 -35.06 23.92
N GLY A 131 8.20 -34.93 22.89
CA GLY A 131 8.81 -36.06 22.19
C GLY A 131 7.80 -36.87 21.36
N LEU A 132 6.76 -36.20 20.85
CA LEU A 132 5.68 -36.80 20.07
C LEU A 132 5.73 -36.33 18.62
N THR A 133 5.18 -37.13 17.71
CA THR A 133 4.90 -36.67 16.35
C THR A 133 3.61 -35.83 16.32
N PRO A 134 3.44 -34.90 15.35
CA PRO A 134 2.19 -34.16 15.18
C PRO A 134 0.97 -35.08 15.01
N LEU A 135 1.12 -36.20 14.30
CA LEU A 135 0.05 -37.17 14.09
C LEU A 135 -0.41 -37.83 15.41
N GLU A 136 0.51 -38.13 16.32
CA GLU A 136 0.18 -38.70 17.64
C GLU A 136 -0.57 -37.70 18.52
N LEU A 137 -0.15 -36.43 18.49
CA LEU A 137 -0.81 -35.37 19.25
C LEU A 137 -2.22 -35.06 18.69
N ILE A 138 -2.39 -35.09 17.37
CA ILE A 138 -3.70 -34.91 16.72
C ILE A 138 -4.60 -36.12 16.94
N SER A 139 -4.04 -37.33 16.98
CA SER A 139 -4.82 -38.52 17.32
C SER A 139 -5.36 -38.44 18.75
N ALA A 140 -4.64 -37.83 19.68
CA ALA A 140 -5.14 -37.54 21.01
C ALA A 140 -6.12 -36.36 21.08
N ASN A 141 -6.19 -35.53 20.04
CA ASN A 141 -7.00 -34.31 19.98
C ASN A 141 -7.67 -34.16 18.60
N PRO A 142 -8.58 -35.09 18.22
CA PRO A 142 -9.14 -35.10 16.87
C PRO A 142 -10.07 -33.92 16.56
N SER A 143 -10.49 -33.17 17.58
CA SER A 143 -11.30 -31.96 17.45
C SER A 143 -10.50 -30.69 17.15
N LEU A 144 -9.19 -30.80 16.91
CA LEU A 144 -8.37 -29.66 16.54
C LEU A 144 -8.77 -29.10 15.16
N GLU A 145 -8.85 -27.78 15.05
CA GLU A 145 -9.24 -27.10 13.81
C GLU A 145 -8.07 -26.51 13.01
N SER A 146 -6.88 -26.48 13.60
CA SER A 146 -5.66 -25.89 13.01
C SER A 146 -4.40 -26.55 13.56
N LEU A 147 -3.34 -26.59 12.73
CA LEU A 147 -2.00 -27.02 13.16
C LEU A 147 -1.20 -25.89 13.83
N ASP A 148 -1.43 -24.66 13.38
CA ASP A 148 -0.65 -23.48 13.80
C ASP A 148 -1.32 -22.69 14.92
N ARG A 149 -2.65 -22.72 14.97
CA ARG A 149 -3.44 -21.91 15.91
C ARG A 149 -4.05 -22.81 16.97
N LEU A 150 -3.44 -22.81 18.16
CA LEU A 150 -4.04 -23.37 19.36
C LEU A 150 -4.66 -22.24 20.18
N VAL A 151 -5.88 -22.47 20.69
CA VAL A 151 -6.57 -21.49 21.53
C VAL A 151 -5.91 -21.49 22.91
N ALA A 152 -5.30 -20.37 23.30
CA ALA A 152 -4.71 -20.24 24.63
C ALA A 152 -5.76 -20.50 25.73
N GLY A 153 -5.38 -21.28 26.75
CA GLY A 153 -6.26 -21.73 27.83
C GLY A 153 -7.06 -22.99 27.50
N SER A 154 -7.09 -23.45 26.25
CA SER A 154 -7.74 -24.71 25.92
C SER A 154 -6.97 -25.90 26.48
N VAL A 155 -7.68 -27.02 26.64
CA VAL A 155 -7.10 -28.28 27.10
C VAL A 155 -6.64 -29.09 25.90
N LEU A 156 -5.41 -29.58 25.99
CA LEU A 156 -4.78 -30.48 25.04
C LEU A 156 -4.37 -31.77 25.76
N TYR A 157 -4.74 -32.91 25.20
CA TYR A 157 -4.39 -34.22 25.73
C TYR A 157 -3.08 -34.70 25.13
N VAL A 158 -2.09 -35.01 25.98
CA VAL A 158 -0.74 -35.39 25.57
C VAL A 158 -0.54 -36.88 25.89
N PRO A 159 -0.49 -37.78 24.88
CA PRO A 159 -0.33 -39.21 25.10
C PRO A 159 1.13 -39.54 25.44
N ARG A 160 1.43 -39.75 26.73
CA ARG A 160 2.76 -40.17 27.23
C ARG A 160 2.91 -41.69 27.30
N GLY A 161 1.79 -42.41 27.41
CA GLY A 161 1.73 -43.87 27.48
C GLY A 161 1.34 -44.49 26.13
N ALA A 162 0.25 -45.25 26.15
CA ALA A 162 -0.27 -45.89 24.94
C ALA A 162 -0.74 -44.84 23.91
N LYS A 163 -0.32 -45.03 22.66
CA LYS A 163 -0.62 -44.12 21.54
C LYS A 163 -1.86 -44.61 20.79
N GLY A 164 -2.74 -43.69 20.42
CA GLY A 164 -3.98 -44.02 19.75
C GLY A 164 -4.91 -42.81 19.60
N LEU A 165 -6.13 -43.09 19.15
CA LEU A 165 -7.16 -42.08 18.94
C LEU A 165 -7.91 -41.87 20.25
N LEU A 166 -7.96 -40.63 20.77
CA LEU A 166 -8.83 -40.30 21.90
C LEU A 166 -10.17 -39.78 21.41
N LEU A 167 -11.25 -40.36 21.92
CA LEU A 167 -12.62 -39.89 21.70
C LEU A 167 -13.37 -39.75 23.01
N THR A 168 -14.36 -38.86 23.04
CA THR A 168 -15.31 -38.79 24.15
C THR A 168 -16.48 -39.72 23.86
N LEU A 169 -16.90 -40.53 24.84
CA LEU A 169 -18.10 -41.36 24.71
C LEU A 169 -19.35 -40.49 24.58
N GLY A 170 -20.15 -40.72 23.55
CA GLY A 170 -21.41 -40.03 23.33
C GLY A 170 -22.50 -40.40 24.34
N GLU A 171 -23.55 -39.58 24.43
CA GLU A 171 -24.75 -39.91 25.22
C GLU A 171 -25.41 -41.19 24.68
N GLY A 172 -25.56 -42.20 25.54
CA GLY A 172 -26.11 -43.50 25.17
C GLY A 172 -25.16 -44.42 24.39
N GLU A 173 -23.93 -44.00 24.07
CA GLU A 173 -22.91 -44.84 23.42
C GLU A 173 -22.15 -45.65 24.48
N THR A 174 -22.03 -46.97 24.29
CA THR A 174 -21.21 -47.81 25.16
C THR A 174 -19.80 -47.99 24.60
N LEU A 175 -18.85 -48.41 25.45
CA LEU A 175 -17.51 -48.78 24.99
C LEU A 175 -17.55 -49.88 23.92
N VAL A 176 -18.52 -50.79 24.02
CA VAL A 176 -18.71 -51.90 23.08
C VAL A 176 -19.10 -51.38 21.71
N ASP A 177 -20.04 -50.43 21.65
CA ASP A 177 -20.47 -49.79 20.40
C ASP A 177 -19.32 -49.02 19.75
N LEU A 178 -18.60 -48.24 20.55
CA LEU A 178 -17.44 -47.47 20.11
C LEU A 178 -16.33 -48.38 19.58
N ALA A 179 -15.93 -49.42 20.33
CA ALA A 179 -14.86 -50.33 19.93
C ALA A 179 -15.24 -51.09 18.64
N SER A 180 -16.49 -51.52 18.53
CA SER A 180 -17.00 -52.25 17.35
C SER A 180 -16.97 -51.37 16.09
N ARG A 181 -17.31 -50.08 16.21
CA ARG A 181 -17.24 -49.12 15.09
C ARG A 181 -15.84 -48.97 14.50
N PHE A 182 -14.81 -49.18 15.31
CA PHE A 182 -13.42 -49.13 14.87
C PHE A 182 -12.79 -50.53 14.65
N GLY A 183 -13.59 -51.60 14.71
CA GLY A 183 -13.11 -52.97 14.52
C GLY A 183 -12.17 -53.46 15.62
N LEU A 184 -12.25 -52.90 16.83
CA LEU A 184 -11.41 -53.25 17.97
C LEU A 184 -12.16 -54.17 18.95
N SER A 185 -11.42 -55.03 19.63
CA SER A 185 -11.96 -55.85 20.72
C SER A 185 -12.27 -54.97 21.96
N PRO A 186 -13.51 -54.96 22.48
CA PRO A 186 -13.88 -54.15 23.65
C PRO A 186 -13.00 -54.41 24.88
N VAL A 187 -12.58 -55.67 25.09
CA VAL A 187 -11.70 -56.06 26.20
C VAL A 187 -10.30 -55.46 26.05
N LYS A 188 -9.74 -55.43 24.83
CA LYS A 188 -8.44 -54.80 24.57
C LYS A 188 -8.51 -53.29 24.78
N VAL A 189 -9.61 -52.65 24.37
CA VAL A 189 -9.82 -51.22 24.59
C VAL A 189 -10.00 -50.93 26.08
N ALA A 190 -10.81 -51.69 26.81
CA ALA A 190 -10.99 -51.53 28.26
C ALA A 190 -9.66 -51.60 29.02
N LYS A 191 -8.85 -52.63 28.73
CA LYS A 191 -7.51 -52.79 29.31
C LYS A 191 -6.58 -51.60 29.01
N ALA A 192 -6.58 -51.10 27.77
CA ALA A 192 -5.78 -49.93 27.39
C ALA A 192 -6.21 -48.64 28.11
N ASN A 193 -7.46 -48.59 28.59
CA ASN A 193 -8.02 -47.48 29.35
C ASN A 193 -7.95 -47.69 30.87
N GLY A 194 -7.27 -48.74 31.34
CA GLY A 194 -7.13 -49.05 32.77
C GLY A 194 -8.46 -49.44 33.42
N VAL A 195 -9.33 -50.12 32.65
CA VAL A 195 -10.66 -50.55 33.08
C VAL A 195 -10.77 -52.06 32.95
N GLU A 196 -11.27 -52.73 33.98
CA GLU A 196 -11.52 -54.18 33.94
C GLU A 196 -12.86 -54.48 33.26
N ASN A 197 -13.91 -53.70 33.58
CA ASN A 197 -15.23 -53.86 32.98
C ASN A 197 -15.59 -52.68 32.05
N PRO A 198 -15.89 -52.94 30.75
CA PRO A 198 -16.36 -51.93 29.80
C PRO A 198 -17.52 -51.04 30.28
N ALA A 199 -18.38 -51.54 31.17
CA ALA A 199 -19.53 -50.79 31.72
C ALA A 199 -19.16 -49.71 32.75
N GLU A 200 -17.90 -49.65 33.20
CA GLU A 200 -17.44 -48.61 34.12
C GLU A 200 -17.29 -47.24 33.42
N LEU A 201 -17.11 -47.23 32.10
CA LEU A 201 -17.01 -46.02 31.31
C LEU A 201 -18.40 -45.48 31.00
N ARG A 202 -18.56 -44.17 31.16
CA ARG A 202 -19.84 -43.48 31.00
C ARG A 202 -19.75 -42.45 29.86
N PRO A 203 -20.90 -42.02 29.32
CA PRO A 203 -20.95 -40.86 28.44
C PRO A 203 -20.19 -39.67 29.03
N GLY A 204 -19.35 -39.03 28.22
CA GLY A 204 -18.48 -37.92 28.63
C GLY A 204 -17.06 -38.32 29.06
N ASP A 205 -16.79 -39.60 29.30
CA ASP A 205 -15.43 -40.08 29.57
C ASP A 205 -14.59 -40.11 28.29
N LEU A 206 -13.28 -39.88 28.44
CA LEU A 206 -12.33 -40.03 27.34
C LEU A 206 -11.89 -41.48 27.22
N VAL A 207 -11.89 -41.98 25.98
CA VAL A 207 -11.51 -43.34 25.63
C VAL A 207 -10.38 -43.31 24.62
N LEU A 208 -9.27 -43.94 24.98
CA LEU A 208 -8.15 -44.21 24.10
C LEU A 208 -8.44 -45.48 23.28
N LEU A 209 -8.44 -45.35 21.96
CA LEU A 209 -8.51 -46.46 21.02
C LEU A 209 -7.08 -46.80 20.54
N PRO A 210 -6.45 -47.85 21.10
CA PRO A 210 -5.05 -48.16 20.79
C PRO A 210 -4.87 -48.55 19.32
N GLY A 211 -3.79 -48.05 18.70
CA GLY A 211 -3.44 -48.37 17.31
C GLY A 211 -4.23 -47.64 16.23
N ILE A 212 -5.28 -46.90 16.59
CA ILE A 212 -6.02 -46.05 15.65
C ILE A 212 -5.36 -44.67 15.60
N GLN A 213 -5.19 -44.12 14.39
CA GLN A 213 -4.59 -42.81 14.17
C GLN A 213 -5.51 -41.92 13.33
N ALA A 214 -5.55 -40.63 13.65
CA ALA A 214 -6.35 -39.64 12.95
C ALA A 214 -5.67 -39.16 11.64
N LYS A 215 -5.28 -40.09 10.75
CA LYS A 215 -4.54 -39.77 9.51
C LYS A 215 -5.31 -38.82 8.58
N THR A 216 -6.59 -39.08 8.36
CA THR A 216 -7.45 -38.24 7.51
C THR A 216 -7.64 -36.84 8.11
N THR A 217 -7.87 -36.76 9.42
CA THR A 217 -7.93 -35.46 10.13
C THR A 217 -6.63 -34.68 9.96
N TYR A 218 -5.48 -35.33 10.14
CA TYR A 218 -4.17 -34.71 9.92
C TYR A 218 -3.99 -34.21 8.48
N GLN A 219 -4.31 -35.04 7.48
CA GLN A 219 -4.23 -34.65 6.07
C GLN A 219 -5.11 -33.46 5.73
N ASN A 220 -6.34 -33.43 6.26
CA ASN A 220 -7.27 -32.31 6.06
C ASN A 220 -6.74 -31.02 6.71
N LEU A 221 -6.19 -31.10 7.92
CA LEU A 221 -5.60 -29.97 8.61
C LEU A 221 -4.34 -29.44 7.90
N LEU A 222 -3.51 -30.35 7.37
CA LEU A 222 -2.34 -29.98 6.57
C LEU A 222 -2.74 -29.31 5.26
N ALA A 223 -3.72 -29.87 4.54
CA ALA A 223 -4.25 -29.26 3.32
C ALA A 223 -4.85 -27.87 3.59
N LYS A 224 -5.58 -27.71 4.70
CA LYS A 224 -6.10 -26.41 5.15
C LYS A 224 -4.98 -25.43 5.44
N GLN A 225 -3.93 -25.85 6.14
CA GLN A 225 -2.75 -25.01 6.42
C GLN A 225 -2.06 -24.57 5.12
N GLU A 226 -1.85 -25.48 4.18
CA GLU A 226 -1.24 -25.16 2.88
C GLU A 226 -2.09 -24.20 2.05
N ALA A 227 -3.41 -24.40 2.04
CA ALA A 227 -4.35 -23.50 1.37
C ALA A 227 -4.33 -22.10 1.99
N GLU A 228 -4.35 -21.99 3.32
CA GLU A 228 -4.22 -20.71 4.02
C GLU A 228 -2.88 -20.03 3.68
N ARG A 229 -1.77 -20.79 3.65
CA ARG A 229 -0.44 -20.25 3.30
C ARG A 229 -0.39 -19.74 1.86
N ARG A 230 -0.94 -20.49 0.91
CA ARG A 230 -1.02 -20.08 -0.51
C ARG A 230 -1.88 -18.83 -0.68
N ALA A 231 -3.06 -18.79 -0.05
CA ALA A 231 -3.94 -17.63 -0.09
C ALA A 231 -3.26 -16.37 0.48
N ARG A 232 -2.49 -16.50 1.57
CA ARG A 232 -1.72 -15.38 2.15
C ARG A 232 -0.67 -14.85 1.17
N LEU A 233 0.09 -15.73 0.53
CA LEU A 233 1.12 -15.32 -0.45
C LEU A 233 0.49 -14.66 -1.68
N GLU A 234 -0.63 -15.19 -2.18
CA GLU A 234 -1.36 -14.59 -3.29
C GLU A 234 -1.94 -13.22 -2.93
N ALA A 235 -2.50 -13.06 -1.74
CA ALA A 235 -3.00 -11.78 -1.26
C ALA A 235 -1.87 -10.74 -1.14
N GLU A 236 -0.71 -11.13 -0.63
CA GLU A 236 0.46 -10.25 -0.56
C GLU A 236 0.95 -9.86 -1.97
N ARG A 237 1.01 -10.82 -2.91
CA ARG A 237 1.37 -10.52 -4.30
C ARG A 237 0.41 -9.51 -4.94
N ARG A 238 -0.90 -9.73 -4.78
CA ARG A 238 -1.94 -8.81 -5.27
C ARG A 238 -1.78 -7.41 -4.67
N ARG A 239 -1.52 -7.33 -3.37
CA ARG A 239 -1.28 -6.06 -2.68
C ARG A 239 -0.05 -5.32 -3.23
N GLN A 240 1.04 -6.05 -3.48
CA GLN A 240 2.25 -5.47 -4.06
C GLN A 240 2.04 -4.96 -5.49
N GLU A 241 1.30 -5.72 -6.32
CA GLU A 241 0.91 -5.31 -7.67
C GLU A 241 0.05 -4.04 -7.65
N GLU A 242 -0.93 -3.96 -6.74
CA GLU A 242 -1.77 -2.77 -6.57
C GLU A 242 -0.96 -1.55 -6.14
N LEU A 243 -0.07 -1.70 -5.14
CA LEU A 243 0.83 -0.62 -4.71
C LEU A 243 1.75 -0.15 -5.83
N ARG A 244 2.26 -1.08 -6.66
CA ARG A 244 3.06 -0.73 -7.84
C ARG A 244 2.25 0.08 -8.85
N ARG A 245 1.02 -0.35 -9.15
CA ARG A 245 0.11 0.36 -10.05
C ARG A 245 -0.19 1.78 -9.56
N LEU A 246 -0.53 1.94 -8.28
CA LEU A 246 -0.79 3.26 -7.67
C LEU A 246 0.46 4.15 -7.68
N ALA A 247 1.64 3.58 -7.44
CA ALA A 247 2.89 4.32 -7.51
C ALA A 247 3.21 4.82 -8.93
N GLU A 248 2.96 3.99 -9.95
CA GLU A 248 3.12 4.36 -11.35
C GLU A 248 2.13 5.46 -11.76
N GLU A 249 0.86 5.33 -11.38
CA GLU A 249 -0.15 6.35 -11.64
C GLU A 249 0.22 7.69 -10.99
N ARG A 250 0.65 7.66 -9.72
CA ARG A 250 1.11 8.86 -9.01
C ARG A 250 2.32 9.50 -9.71
N ARG A 251 3.29 8.70 -10.17
CA ARG A 251 4.45 9.20 -10.94
C ARG A 251 4.00 9.87 -12.25
N ARG A 252 3.04 9.26 -12.96
CA ARG A 252 2.49 9.83 -14.19
C ARG A 252 1.79 11.16 -13.94
N GLN A 253 0.96 11.26 -12.90
CA GLN A 253 0.30 12.51 -12.52
C GLN A 253 1.32 13.60 -12.15
N GLN A 254 2.34 13.26 -11.36
CA GLN A 254 3.42 14.20 -11.01
C GLN A 254 4.18 14.68 -12.25
N ALA A 255 4.50 13.79 -13.19
CA ALA A 255 5.16 14.15 -14.44
C ALA A 255 4.30 15.10 -15.29
N LEU A 256 2.98 14.84 -15.39
CA LEU A 256 2.05 15.73 -16.08
C LEU A 256 1.98 17.12 -15.42
N ALA A 257 1.87 17.17 -14.09
CA ALA A 257 1.86 18.43 -13.35
C ALA A 257 3.17 19.22 -13.52
N GLN A 258 4.32 18.55 -13.46
CA GLN A 258 5.62 19.18 -13.70
C GLN A 258 5.75 19.71 -15.14
N ALA A 259 5.28 18.96 -16.13
CA ALA A 259 5.29 19.38 -17.52
C ALA A 259 4.40 20.62 -17.75
N GLN A 260 3.21 20.65 -17.13
CA GLN A 260 2.33 21.82 -17.17
C GLN A 260 2.98 23.05 -16.51
N ALA A 261 3.58 22.89 -15.33
CA ALA A 261 4.28 23.97 -14.63
C ALA A 261 5.44 24.53 -15.47
N ARG A 262 6.26 23.65 -16.09
CA ARG A 262 7.34 24.07 -17.00
C ARG A 262 6.82 24.86 -18.20
N ARG A 263 5.70 24.42 -18.79
CA ARG A 263 5.08 25.12 -19.93
C ARG A 263 4.59 26.51 -19.54
N GLN A 264 3.96 26.65 -18.37
CA GLN A 264 3.53 27.95 -17.86
C GLN A 264 4.72 28.88 -17.57
N GLN A 265 5.77 28.38 -16.92
CA GLN A 265 6.99 29.14 -16.68
C GLN A 265 7.66 29.60 -17.99
N ALA A 266 7.73 28.73 -19.00
CA ALA A 266 8.28 29.09 -20.31
C ALA A 266 7.44 30.13 -21.05
N GLN A 267 6.11 30.17 -20.84
CA GLN A 267 5.25 31.23 -21.40
C GLN A 267 5.49 32.58 -20.73
N VAL A 268 5.67 32.59 -19.40
CA VAL A 268 5.93 33.82 -18.62
C VAL A 268 7.36 34.35 -18.87
N ALA A 269 8.34 33.47 -19.06
CA ALA A 269 9.74 33.83 -19.30
C ALA A 269 10.05 34.23 -20.75
N ARG A 270 9.05 34.33 -21.64
CA ARG A 270 9.27 34.83 -23.00
C ARG A 270 9.77 36.29 -22.92
N PRO A 271 10.95 36.62 -23.48
CA PRO A 271 11.46 37.98 -23.45
C PRO A 271 10.46 38.91 -24.14
N GLN A 272 10.09 39.99 -23.44
CA GLN A 272 9.27 41.04 -24.04
C GLN A 272 10.11 41.73 -25.11
N VAL A 273 9.76 41.51 -26.37
CA VAL A 273 10.40 42.18 -27.51
C VAL A 273 10.30 43.69 -27.27
N ARG A 274 11.46 44.34 -27.09
CA ARG A 274 11.55 45.80 -27.01
C ARG A 274 11.03 46.33 -28.34
N ARG A 275 9.84 46.95 -28.34
CA ARG A 275 9.33 47.66 -29.52
C ARG A 275 10.24 48.84 -29.80
N VAL A 276 11.18 48.69 -30.72
CA VAL A 276 11.97 49.79 -31.25
C VAL A 276 11.11 50.51 -32.29
N SER A 277 10.89 51.81 -32.07
CA SER A 277 10.28 52.72 -33.05
C SER A 277 11.31 53.04 -34.13
N TYR A 278 10.98 52.77 -35.40
CA TYR A 278 11.85 53.09 -36.54
C TYR A 278 11.89 54.60 -36.82
N GLN A 279 13.09 55.16 -36.96
CA GLN A 279 13.32 56.41 -37.69
C GLN A 279 13.93 56.08 -39.06
N GLU A 280 13.37 56.72 -40.09
CA GLU A 280 13.69 56.52 -41.50
C GLU A 280 14.97 57.28 -41.87
N GLY A 281 15.93 56.60 -42.50
CA GLY A 281 17.27 57.12 -42.80
C GLY A 281 18.27 56.90 -41.66
N GLY A 282 19.40 56.23 -41.94
CA GLY A 282 20.46 56.02 -40.94
C GLY A 282 21.21 54.69 -41.01
N MET A 283 21.18 53.97 -42.14
CA MET A 283 22.08 52.83 -42.32
C MET A 283 23.44 53.30 -42.84
N ARG A 284 24.49 52.57 -42.52
CA ARG A 284 25.84 52.75 -43.08
C ARG A 284 26.14 51.63 -44.08
N TRP A 285 27.10 51.89 -44.97
CA TRP A 285 27.65 50.84 -45.81
C TRP A 285 28.20 49.68 -44.94
N PRO A 286 27.76 48.42 -45.19
CA PRO A 286 28.16 47.27 -44.39
C PRO A 286 29.55 46.73 -44.74
N LEU A 287 30.17 47.32 -45.77
CA LEU A 287 31.46 46.93 -46.31
C LEU A 287 32.21 48.20 -46.77
N SER A 288 33.54 48.17 -46.73
CA SER A 288 34.40 49.25 -47.25
C SER A 288 35.29 48.73 -48.37
N GLY A 289 35.70 49.60 -49.30
CA GLY A 289 36.61 49.22 -50.40
C GLY A 289 35.99 48.21 -51.39
N PHE A 290 34.66 48.28 -51.57
CA PHE A 290 33.91 47.35 -52.41
C PHE A 290 33.61 47.94 -53.79
N ARG A 291 33.22 47.06 -54.72
CA ARG A 291 32.56 47.43 -55.97
C ARG A 291 31.22 46.70 -56.05
N ILE A 292 30.15 47.42 -56.39
CA ILE A 292 28.85 46.79 -56.64
C ILE A 292 28.95 45.98 -57.93
N THR A 293 28.70 44.67 -57.86
CA THR A 293 28.71 43.78 -59.03
C THR A 293 27.32 43.45 -59.55
N THR A 294 26.31 43.48 -58.70
CA THR A 294 24.92 43.20 -59.09
C THR A 294 23.97 44.03 -58.24
N TYR A 295 23.02 44.68 -58.90
CA TYR A 295 22.04 45.55 -58.26
C TYR A 295 20.73 44.81 -57.95
N PHE A 296 19.95 45.37 -57.04
CA PHE A 296 18.61 44.88 -56.71
C PHE A 296 17.73 44.83 -57.96
N GLY A 297 16.98 43.73 -58.11
CA GLY A 297 16.07 43.49 -59.22
C GLY A 297 16.74 43.12 -60.55
N GLN A 298 18.07 43.12 -60.64
CA GLN A 298 18.77 42.58 -61.81
C GLN A 298 18.69 41.05 -61.83
N ARG A 299 18.94 40.47 -63.00
CA ARG A 299 19.11 39.02 -63.13
C ARG A 299 20.52 38.65 -62.64
N GLY A 300 20.59 37.88 -61.55
CA GLY A 300 21.84 37.33 -61.04
C GLY A 300 22.23 36.02 -61.74
N ALA A 301 23.42 35.51 -61.41
CA ALA A 301 23.92 34.24 -61.94
C ALA A 301 23.04 33.03 -61.54
N PHE A 302 22.46 33.07 -60.34
CA PHE A 302 21.68 31.97 -59.76
C PHE A 302 20.19 32.31 -59.58
N GLN A 303 19.79 33.57 -59.73
CA GLN A 303 18.44 34.04 -59.46
C GLN A 303 17.93 34.92 -60.60
N ARG A 304 16.66 34.72 -61.02
CA ARG A 304 16.02 35.57 -62.05
C ARG A 304 15.79 37.00 -61.58
N TYR A 305 15.68 37.20 -60.26
CA TYR A 305 15.46 38.48 -59.62
C TYR A 305 16.33 38.54 -58.37
N HIS A 306 17.23 39.52 -58.32
CA HIS A 306 18.18 39.68 -57.22
C HIS A 306 17.55 40.45 -56.05
N THR A 307 17.45 39.83 -54.88
CA THR A 307 16.77 40.39 -53.69
C THR A 307 17.61 41.37 -52.87
N GLY A 308 18.86 41.61 -53.27
CA GLY A 308 19.78 42.49 -52.58
C GLY A 308 20.73 43.22 -53.53
N ILE A 309 21.87 43.65 -52.98
CA ILE A 309 23.02 44.13 -53.76
C ILE A 309 24.25 43.27 -53.43
N ASP A 310 25.06 43.02 -54.44
CA ASP A 310 26.31 42.27 -54.28
C ASP A 310 27.49 43.23 -54.25
N LEU A 311 28.23 43.21 -53.15
CA LEU A 311 29.39 44.05 -52.89
C LEU A 311 30.65 43.19 -52.97
N ALA A 312 31.34 43.22 -54.10
CA ALA A 312 32.58 42.49 -54.29
C ALA A 312 33.72 43.14 -53.50
N ALA A 313 34.40 42.33 -52.70
CA ALA A 313 35.59 42.70 -51.94
C ALA A 313 36.45 41.45 -51.69
N PRO A 314 37.74 41.60 -51.33
CA PRO A 314 38.60 40.46 -51.04
C PRO A 314 38.01 39.54 -49.95
N TYR A 315 38.29 38.23 -50.08
CA TYR A 315 37.92 37.24 -49.07
C TYR A 315 38.48 37.64 -47.69
N GLY A 316 37.67 37.53 -46.64
CA GLY A 316 38.06 37.89 -45.27
C GLY A 316 37.90 39.37 -44.93
N THR A 317 37.44 40.22 -45.86
CA THR A 317 37.15 41.63 -45.55
C THR A 317 36.09 41.72 -44.44
N PRO A 318 36.28 42.53 -43.37
CA PRO A 318 35.30 42.67 -42.29
C PRO A 318 33.96 43.21 -42.81
N ILE A 319 32.86 42.54 -42.42
CA ILE A 319 31.49 42.98 -42.64
C ILE A 319 30.99 43.58 -41.34
N VAL A 320 30.43 44.78 -41.41
CA VAL A 320 29.89 45.50 -40.25
C VAL A 320 28.38 45.61 -40.31
N ALA A 321 27.74 45.73 -39.14
CA ALA A 321 26.31 45.99 -39.05
C ALA A 321 25.98 47.34 -39.69
N ALA A 322 25.08 47.35 -40.68
CA ALA A 322 24.60 48.55 -41.34
C ALA A 322 23.77 49.44 -40.39
N LYS A 323 23.16 48.85 -39.35
CA LYS A 323 22.40 49.54 -38.29
C LYS A 323 22.42 48.71 -37.02
N SER A 324 22.28 49.33 -35.85
CA SER A 324 22.19 48.61 -34.57
C SER A 324 20.94 47.74 -34.54
N GLY A 325 21.03 46.55 -33.95
CA GLY A 325 19.91 45.61 -33.92
C GLY A 325 20.21 44.33 -33.15
N GLN A 326 19.20 43.47 -33.01
CA GLN A 326 19.35 42.15 -32.43
C GLN A 326 19.62 41.12 -33.52
N VAL A 327 20.58 40.22 -33.29
CA VAL A 327 20.87 39.10 -34.18
C VAL A 327 19.72 38.11 -34.12
N GLU A 328 18.89 38.07 -35.15
CA GLU A 328 17.79 37.10 -35.27
C GLU A 328 18.33 35.75 -35.73
N VAL A 329 19.20 35.76 -36.74
CA VAL A 329 19.81 34.56 -37.31
C VAL A 329 21.32 34.78 -37.43
N ALA A 330 22.09 33.78 -37.04
CA ALA A 330 23.53 33.70 -37.28
C ALA A 330 23.89 32.22 -37.50
N GLY A 331 24.06 31.82 -38.76
CA GLY A 331 24.36 30.42 -39.09
C GLY A 331 24.33 30.10 -40.58
N TRP A 332 24.32 28.80 -40.89
CA TRP A 332 24.27 28.29 -42.25
C TRP A 332 22.82 28.30 -42.79
N SER A 333 22.65 28.81 -44.02
CA SER A 333 21.39 28.75 -44.77
C SER A 333 21.39 27.61 -45.78
N SER A 334 20.31 26.83 -45.82
CA SER A 334 20.09 25.77 -46.80
C SER A 334 19.59 26.27 -48.17
N VAL A 335 19.24 27.56 -48.30
CA VAL A 335 18.61 28.13 -49.51
C VAL A 335 19.51 29.07 -50.31
N GLY A 336 20.83 28.89 -50.20
CA GLY A 336 21.81 29.54 -51.07
C GLY A 336 22.59 30.70 -50.44
N TYR A 337 22.19 31.24 -49.29
CA TYR A 337 22.93 32.32 -48.63
C TYR A 337 24.26 31.88 -47.98
N GLY A 338 24.47 30.57 -47.77
CA GLY A 338 25.66 30.07 -47.07
C GLY A 338 25.66 30.53 -45.60
N PHE A 339 26.84 30.89 -45.07
CA PHE A 339 26.89 31.55 -43.76
C PHE A 339 26.33 32.96 -43.87
N HIS A 340 25.33 33.25 -43.03
CA HIS A 340 24.63 34.51 -43.05
C HIS A 340 24.23 34.97 -41.65
N VAL A 341 23.98 36.28 -41.56
CA VAL A 341 23.44 36.96 -40.39
C VAL A 341 22.20 37.74 -40.81
N ILE A 342 21.14 37.70 -40.00
CA ILE A 342 19.98 38.58 -40.10
C ILE A 342 19.91 39.40 -38.82
N LEU A 343 19.87 40.72 -38.96
CA LEU A 343 19.68 41.67 -37.86
C LEU A 343 18.27 42.24 -37.91
N ASP A 344 17.53 42.12 -36.80
CA ASP A 344 16.28 42.83 -36.58
C ASP A 344 16.60 44.20 -35.95
N HIS A 345 16.24 45.27 -36.66
CA HIS A 345 16.41 46.66 -36.20
C HIS A 345 15.16 47.19 -35.49
N GLY A 346 14.11 46.36 -35.38
CA GLY A 346 12.78 46.70 -34.94
C GLY A 346 11.98 47.51 -35.95
N GLY A 347 10.70 47.73 -35.64
CA GLY A 347 9.76 48.38 -36.58
C GLY A 347 9.49 47.56 -37.86
N GLY A 348 9.84 46.28 -37.88
CA GLY A 348 9.72 45.39 -39.04
C GLY A 348 10.82 45.58 -40.09
N VAL A 349 11.94 46.22 -39.73
CA VAL A 349 13.08 46.42 -40.63
C VAL A 349 14.21 45.47 -40.25
N GLU A 350 14.65 44.67 -41.23
CA GLU A 350 15.72 43.70 -41.07
C GLU A 350 16.82 43.93 -42.11
N THR A 351 18.05 43.57 -41.79
CA THR A 351 19.14 43.46 -42.78
C THR A 351 19.70 42.05 -42.81
N LEU A 352 19.98 41.55 -44.02
CA LEU A 352 20.58 40.24 -44.25
C LEU A 352 21.96 40.41 -44.88
N TYR A 353 22.92 39.66 -44.34
CA TYR A 353 24.31 39.65 -44.77
C TYR A 353 24.71 38.21 -45.08
N ALA A 354 25.03 37.90 -46.33
CA ALA A 354 25.24 36.52 -46.78
C ALA A 354 26.61 36.26 -47.40
N HIS A 355 26.85 34.99 -47.75
CA HIS A 355 28.06 34.44 -48.33
C HIS A 355 29.31 34.59 -47.46
N MET A 356 29.14 34.74 -46.15
CA MET A 356 30.26 34.95 -45.22
C MET A 356 31.24 33.76 -45.23
N SER A 357 32.51 34.05 -44.93
CA SER A 357 33.52 33.03 -44.64
C SER A 357 33.45 32.59 -43.19
N ARG A 358 33.15 33.53 -42.29
CA ARG A 358 33.04 33.34 -40.85
C ARG A 358 32.06 34.35 -40.26
N ILE A 359 31.24 33.89 -39.31
CA ILE A 359 30.32 34.73 -38.52
C ILE A 359 31.02 35.11 -37.21
N ALA A 360 30.87 36.37 -36.79
CA ALA A 360 31.49 36.91 -35.58
C ALA A 360 30.52 37.04 -34.38
N VAL A 361 29.22 36.81 -34.59
CA VAL A 361 28.14 37.06 -33.62
C VAL A 361 27.23 35.84 -33.43
N ARG A 362 26.37 35.86 -32.40
CA ARG A 362 25.47 34.74 -32.03
C ARG A 362 23.99 35.15 -32.03
N PRO A 363 23.04 34.23 -32.28
CA PRO A 363 21.61 34.53 -32.18
C PRO A 363 21.22 35.08 -30.80
N GLY A 364 20.43 36.14 -30.79
CA GLY A 364 19.98 36.87 -29.60
C GLY A 364 20.93 37.97 -29.11
N GLU A 365 22.16 38.03 -29.61
CA GLU A 365 23.14 39.07 -29.31
C GLU A 365 22.68 40.44 -29.85
N TRP A 366 22.99 41.51 -29.13
CA TRP A 366 22.76 42.88 -29.59
C TRP A 366 24.05 43.43 -30.20
N VAL A 367 23.95 44.04 -31.38
CA VAL A 367 25.09 44.62 -32.10
C VAL A 367 24.83 46.08 -32.42
N GLU A 368 25.88 46.90 -32.33
CA GLU A 368 25.81 48.33 -32.69
C GLU A 368 26.17 48.57 -34.15
N ALA A 369 25.64 49.65 -34.75
CA ALA A 369 25.97 50.03 -36.12
C ALA A 369 27.49 50.23 -36.30
N GLY A 370 28.10 49.46 -37.20
CA GLY A 370 29.55 49.48 -37.44
C GLY A 370 30.35 48.40 -36.72
N GLU A 371 29.71 47.64 -35.85
CA GLU A 371 30.34 46.48 -35.22
C GLU A 371 30.53 45.35 -36.23
N VAL A 372 31.65 44.62 -36.12
CA VAL A 372 31.96 43.52 -37.03
C VAL A 372 31.08 42.32 -36.73
N ILE A 373 30.26 41.92 -37.71
CA ILE A 373 29.31 40.80 -37.59
C ILE A 373 29.79 39.54 -38.34
N GLY A 374 30.76 39.69 -39.23
CA GLY A 374 31.33 38.59 -39.99
C GLY A 374 32.38 39.04 -40.97
N TYR A 375 32.74 38.14 -41.88
CA TYR A 375 33.80 38.38 -42.86
C TYR A 375 33.37 37.90 -44.25
N VAL A 376 33.71 38.67 -45.28
CA VAL A 376 33.42 38.35 -46.68
C VAL A 376 33.93 36.95 -47.00
N GLY A 377 33.13 36.19 -47.73
CA GLY A 377 33.47 34.85 -48.17
C GLY A 377 32.88 34.56 -49.54
N SER A 378 32.70 33.28 -49.81
CA SER A 378 32.06 32.79 -51.04
C SER A 378 31.30 31.48 -50.75
N THR A 379 30.61 31.43 -49.61
CA THR A 379 29.83 30.24 -49.21
C THR A 379 28.42 30.29 -49.80
N GLY A 380 27.77 29.13 -49.97
CA GLY A 380 26.47 29.07 -50.63
C GLY A 380 26.57 29.28 -52.15
N TRP A 381 25.54 29.89 -52.74
CA TRP A 381 25.47 30.16 -54.17
C TRP A 381 26.18 31.47 -54.50
N SER A 382 27.50 31.39 -54.60
CA SER A 382 28.39 32.51 -54.89
C SER A 382 29.35 32.15 -56.02
N THR A 383 29.55 33.06 -56.99
CA THR A 383 30.51 32.89 -58.10
C THR A 383 31.93 33.37 -57.75
N GLY A 384 32.10 34.06 -56.63
CA GLY A 384 33.39 34.58 -56.15
C GLY A 384 33.22 35.44 -54.90
N PRO A 385 34.30 35.88 -54.24
CA PRO A 385 34.20 36.61 -52.98
C PRO A 385 33.39 37.91 -53.07
N HIS A 386 32.26 37.97 -52.35
CA HIS A 386 31.40 39.15 -52.21
C HIS A 386 30.51 39.07 -50.96
N LEU A 387 29.93 40.20 -50.57
CA LEU A 387 28.82 40.27 -49.62
C LEU A 387 27.52 40.46 -50.40
N HIS A 388 26.57 39.55 -50.21
CA HIS A 388 25.17 39.80 -50.59
C HIS A 388 24.44 40.47 -49.43
N PHE A 389 23.93 41.68 -49.68
CA PHE A 389 23.27 42.53 -48.68
C PHE A 389 21.82 42.81 -49.05
N GLU A 390 20.88 42.52 -48.15
CA GLU A 390 19.47 42.85 -48.30
C GLU A 390 18.98 43.79 -47.19
N VAL A 391 18.01 44.63 -47.54
CA VAL A 391 17.15 45.33 -46.57
C VAL A 391 15.74 44.81 -46.75
N ARG A 392 15.11 44.35 -45.67
CA ARG A 392 13.74 43.85 -45.68
C ARG A 392 12.87 44.72 -44.80
N VAL A 393 11.68 45.07 -45.30
CA VAL A 393 10.68 45.84 -44.54
C VAL A 393 9.37 45.07 -44.56
N GLY A 394 8.90 44.66 -43.38
CA GLY A 394 7.75 43.76 -43.22
C GLY A 394 7.96 42.40 -43.89
N GLY A 395 9.20 41.89 -43.89
CA GLY A 395 9.59 40.63 -44.54
C GLY A 395 9.75 40.71 -46.07
N VAL A 396 9.55 41.88 -46.69
CA VAL A 396 9.71 42.07 -48.15
C VAL A 396 11.04 42.75 -48.45
N ALA A 397 11.85 42.15 -49.32
CA ALA A 397 13.09 42.73 -49.79
C ALA A 397 12.86 44.05 -50.54
N ARG A 398 13.61 45.09 -50.19
CA ARG A 398 13.60 46.42 -50.80
C ARG A 398 14.98 46.73 -51.34
N ASN A 399 15.05 47.66 -52.29
CA ASN A 399 16.33 48.11 -52.84
C ASN A 399 17.19 48.72 -51.71
N PRO A 400 18.33 48.08 -51.34
CA PRO A 400 19.18 48.57 -50.25
C PRO A 400 19.75 49.98 -50.49
N LEU A 401 19.92 50.38 -51.75
CA LEU A 401 20.42 51.72 -52.10
C LEU A 401 19.50 52.86 -51.66
N SER A 402 18.22 52.58 -51.34
CA SER A 402 17.31 53.59 -50.79
C SER A 402 17.50 53.83 -49.29
N TYR A 403 18.33 53.03 -48.61
CA TYR A 403 18.53 53.08 -47.16
C TYR A 403 19.99 53.38 -46.78
N LEU A 404 20.92 53.20 -47.73
CA LEU A 404 22.35 53.44 -47.60
C LEU A 404 22.70 54.88 -48.01
N PRO A 405 23.81 55.45 -47.50
CA PRO A 405 24.18 56.85 -47.72
C PRO A 405 24.83 57.11 -49.08
#